data_AF-A0A537HKW1-F1
#
_entry.id   AF-A0A537HKW1-F1
#
_cell.length_a   1.000
_cell.length_b   1.000
_cell.length_c   1.000
_cell.angle_alpha   90.00
_cell.angle_beta   90.00
_cell.angle_gamma   90.00
#
_symmetry.space_group_name_H-M   'P 1'
#
loop_
_entity.id
_entity.type
_entity.pdbx_description
1 polymer ?
#
loop_
_entity_poly.entity_id
_entity_poly.type
_entity_poly.pdbx_seq_one_letter_code
_entity_poly.pdbx_strand_id
1 'polypeptide(L)'
;ALQEGPIKIGIIASERQAINAVLGRLQEDGRIPSRFADSYWNARGGSHTDGGAFLFSVKDGEDGKELECADKFGQEITIPEQEWLHGPRTDLALNVSVALQLPKKGPKTQDPLGFYEYVRPALRDAGFQYAGEILEELNRLALKGQESRTFAIQTLSLLFDRIYDTGYKKRSSLLQLYHEALNEIFSSVPLSNYDLYTRLDWKNRLRLAHPGLDSQVLVVDALEFPVEGDESAARFVVDAHDQGWKNILLYNLRGHRFIGSGLGPRTNGLKIDCYGDVGDYVASGIDGCEITVHGAAQDQAAQILKYGKLVVHGDVGQAFMYAAKGGDVYVLGNAAGRPLINAVGRPRVVINGTCLDYLAESLMAGDPYNGGGFVIVNGLKPSFDGTFVDQEYPYPGGNLFSLASGGALFIRDPHRSVSKDQLNGGRLVDSTPKDWELILPYLEENEELFGISIERDLLTVDGKILDPCQVYRKVEPTSLQELT
;
A
#
# COMPACT_ATOMS: atom_id res chain seq x y z
N ALA A 1 0.18 -15.39 7.28
CA ALA A 1 -1.00 -14.55 7.57
C ALA A 1 -1.89 -15.26 8.60
N LEU A 2 -2.58 -14.50 9.44
CA LEU A 2 -3.49 -15.02 10.47
C LEU A 2 -4.84 -14.30 10.36
N GLN A 3 -5.92 -15.06 10.49
CA GLN A 3 -7.27 -14.54 10.66
C GLN A 3 -7.94 -15.26 11.81
N GLU A 4 -8.62 -14.50 12.65
CA GLU A 4 -9.42 -15.01 13.76
C GLU A 4 -10.89 -14.63 13.57
N GLY A 5 -11.80 -15.52 13.92
CA GLY A 5 -13.23 -15.33 13.73
C GLY A 5 -13.97 -16.59 14.17
N PRO A 6 -15.00 -17.06 13.43
CA PRO A 6 -15.67 -18.32 13.74
C PRO A 6 -14.71 -19.52 13.81
N ILE A 7 -13.61 -19.45 13.05
CA ILE A 7 -12.47 -20.37 13.10
C ILE A 7 -11.17 -19.57 13.02
N LYS A 8 -10.10 -20.07 13.64
CA LYS A 8 -8.75 -19.49 13.55
C LYS A 8 -7.99 -20.13 12.39
N ILE A 9 -7.47 -19.31 11.47
CA ILE A 9 -6.80 -19.76 10.24
C ILE A 9 -5.42 -19.13 10.12
N GLY A 10 -4.40 -19.97 10.01
CA GLY A 10 -3.04 -19.59 9.63
C GLY A 10 -2.73 -20.07 8.21
N ILE A 11 -2.23 -19.18 7.36
CA ILE A 11 -1.80 -19.52 5.99
C ILE A 11 -0.35 -19.08 5.79
N ILE A 12 0.47 -20.01 5.29
CA ILE A 12 1.83 -19.76 4.80
C ILE A 12 1.79 -19.96 3.28
N ALA A 13 2.15 -18.93 2.54
CA ALA A 13 2.32 -18.97 1.10
C ALA A 13 3.46 -18.04 0.70
N SER A 14 4.02 -18.26 -0.49
CA SER A 14 5.07 -17.40 -1.03
C SER A 14 4.55 -15.99 -1.32
N GLU A 15 3.26 -15.85 -1.64
CA GLU A 15 2.66 -14.58 -2.06
C GLU A 15 1.34 -14.24 -1.35
N ARG A 16 1.15 -12.95 -1.04
CA ARG A 16 -0.06 -12.43 -0.37
C ARG A 16 -1.34 -12.64 -1.17
N GLN A 17 -1.30 -12.52 -2.50
CA GLN A 17 -2.48 -12.76 -3.34
C GLN A 17 -2.94 -14.22 -3.30
N ALA A 18 -2.03 -15.19 -3.10
CA ALA A 18 -2.41 -16.59 -2.94
C ALA A 18 -3.16 -16.80 -1.62
N ILE A 19 -2.70 -16.15 -0.54
CA ILE A 19 -3.41 -16.11 0.75
C ILE A 19 -4.82 -15.53 0.56
N ASN A 20 -4.92 -14.37 -0.10
CA ASN A 20 -6.19 -13.67 -0.32
C ASN A 20 -7.15 -14.42 -1.25
N ALA A 21 -6.63 -15.24 -2.16
CA ALA A 21 -7.42 -16.13 -2.99
C ALA A 21 -8.04 -17.26 -2.16
N VAL A 22 -7.26 -17.91 -1.29
CA VAL A 22 -7.75 -18.97 -0.38
C VAL A 22 -8.79 -18.42 0.59
N LEU A 23 -8.48 -17.31 1.28
CA LEU A 23 -9.42 -16.66 2.19
C LEU A 23 -10.66 -16.17 1.45
N GLY A 24 -10.51 -15.64 0.23
CA GLY A 24 -11.65 -15.26 -0.60
C GLY A 24 -12.63 -16.42 -0.86
N ARG A 25 -12.12 -17.61 -1.21
CA ARG A 25 -12.97 -18.79 -1.39
C ARG A 25 -13.68 -19.22 -0.11
N LEU A 26 -12.97 -19.22 1.02
CA LEU A 26 -13.57 -19.57 2.31
C LEU A 26 -14.63 -18.55 2.74
N GLN A 27 -14.43 -17.27 2.41
CA GLN A 27 -15.41 -16.21 2.66
C GLN A 27 -16.64 -16.35 1.75
N GLU A 28 -16.45 -16.64 0.46
CA GLU A 28 -17.53 -16.94 -0.49
C GLU A 28 -18.40 -18.13 -0.01
N ASP A 29 -17.77 -19.14 0.60
CA ASP A 29 -18.44 -20.30 1.20
C ASP A 29 -19.11 -19.99 2.57
N GLY A 30 -19.00 -18.75 3.08
CA GLY A 30 -19.55 -18.34 4.37
C GLY A 30 -18.84 -18.92 5.61
N ARG A 31 -17.63 -19.46 5.45
CA ARG A 31 -16.86 -20.09 6.54
C ARG A 31 -16.12 -19.09 7.40
N ILE A 32 -15.75 -17.95 6.82
CA ILE A 32 -15.01 -16.86 7.47
C ILE A 32 -15.56 -15.50 7.05
N PRO A 33 -15.35 -14.44 7.85
CA PRO A 33 -16.01 -13.15 7.62
C PRO A 33 -15.35 -12.29 6.53
N SER A 34 -14.11 -12.57 6.11
CA SER A 34 -13.36 -11.70 5.20
C SER A 34 -12.38 -12.46 4.33
N ARG A 35 -12.17 -11.97 3.11
CA ARG A 35 -11.09 -12.41 2.22
C ARG A 35 -9.71 -11.89 2.63
N PHE A 36 -9.65 -10.94 3.55
CA PHE A 36 -8.42 -10.35 4.03
C PHE A 36 -8.06 -10.92 5.40
N ALA A 37 -6.81 -11.30 5.60
CA ALA A 37 -6.31 -11.67 6.91
C ALA A 37 -6.32 -10.47 7.87
N ASP A 38 -6.42 -10.77 9.18
CA ASP A 38 -6.31 -9.76 10.23
C ASP A 38 -4.87 -9.28 10.39
N SER A 39 -3.91 -10.18 10.12
CA SER A 39 -2.50 -9.84 10.09
C SER A 39 -1.77 -10.55 8.95
N TYR A 40 -0.91 -9.79 8.28
CA TYR A 40 0.03 -10.29 7.29
C TYR A 40 1.44 -10.11 7.80
N TRP A 41 2.25 -11.11 7.53
CA TRP A 41 3.67 -11.04 7.75
C TRP A 41 4.38 -11.63 6.54
N ASN A 42 5.43 -10.95 6.11
CA ASN A 42 6.39 -11.53 5.18
C ASN A 42 7.43 -12.24 6.05
N ALA A 43 7.71 -13.51 5.78
CA ALA A 43 8.79 -14.22 6.46
C ALA A 43 10.13 -13.76 5.90
N ARG A 44 11.01 -13.32 6.78
CA ARG A 44 12.21 -12.55 6.45
C ARG A 44 13.43 -13.28 7.02
N GLY A 45 14.12 -14.04 6.18
CA GLY A 45 15.38 -14.69 6.57
C GLY A 45 16.43 -13.67 7.02
N GLY A 46 17.27 -14.03 7.99
CA GLY A 46 18.43 -13.21 8.40
C GLY A 46 18.20 -12.17 9.50
N SER A 47 16.95 -11.86 9.88
CA SER A 47 16.69 -10.88 10.96
C SER A 47 17.05 -11.41 12.35
N HIS A 48 17.58 -10.53 13.20
CA HIS A 48 17.78 -10.80 14.63
C HIS A 48 16.50 -10.61 15.47
N THR A 49 15.47 -9.95 14.93
CA THR A 49 14.10 -9.89 15.48
C THR A 49 13.28 -11.08 14.99
N ASP A 50 11.96 -11.15 15.25
CA ASP A 50 11.10 -12.24 14.73
C ASP A 50 11.23 -12.43 13.21
N GLY A 51 11.63 -11.36 12.49
CA GLY A 51 11.77 -11.35 11.05
C GLY A 51 10.49 -11.78 10.34
N GLY A 52 9.33 -11.53 10.94
CA GLY A 52 8.05 -12.03 10.42
C GLY A 52 7.98 -13.56 10.23
N ALA A 53 8.82 -14.34 10.93
CA ALA A 53 8.80 -15.79 10.89
C ALA A 53 7.96 -16.34 12.06
N PHE A 54 6.92 -17.10 11.72
CA PHE A 54 5.94 -17.61 12.68
C PHE A 54 5.73 -19.10 12.51
N LEU A 55 5.39 -19.76 13.61
CA LEU A 55 5.01 -21.16 13.70
C LEU A 55 3.51 -21.26 13.96
N PHE A 56 2.83 -22.04 13.13
CA PHE A 56 1.44 -22.44 13.34
C PHE A 56 1.42 -23.86 13.89
N SER A 57 0.91 -24.04 15.11
CA SER A 57 0.84 -25.34 15.78
C SER A 57 -0.61 -25.75 16.02
N VAL A 58 -0.98 -26.95 15.59
CA VAL A 58 -2.30 -27.53 15.87
C VAL A 58 -2.19 -28.49 17.05
N LYS A 59 -2.90 -28.21 18.13
CA LYS A 59 -2.88 -29.01 19.37
C LYS A 59 -4.28 -29.53 19.72
N ASP A 60 -4.34 -30.53 20.60
CA ASP A 60 -5.58 -30.94 21.25
C ASP A 60 -5.94 -29.91 22.33
N GLY A 61 -7.11 -29.31 22.20
CA GLY A 61 -7.74 -28.41 23.16
C GLY A 61 -9.00 -29.02 23.78
N GLU A 62 -9.72 -28.25 24.60
CA GLU A 62 -10.90 -28.76 25.32
C GLU A 62 -12.06 -29.13 24.37
N ASP A 63 -12.25 -28.34 23.31
CA ASP A 63 -13.35 -28.49 22.34
C ASP A 63 -12.89 -29.02 20.96
N GLY A 64 -11.69 -29.60 20.87
CA GLY A 64 -11.18 -30.23 19.65
C GLY A 64 -9.76 -29.81 19.29
N LYS A 65 -9.52 -29.47 18.01
CA LYS A 65 -8.20 -29.01 17.56
C LYS A 65 -8.12 -27.49 17.63
N GLU A 66 -7.10 -26.96 18.29
CA GLU A 66 -6.85 -25.53 18.42
C GLU A 66 -5.58 -25.13 17.64
N LEU A 67 -5.63 -23.96 17.02
CA LEU A 67 -4.50 -23.39 16.27
C LEU A 67 -3.82 -22.31 17.11
N GLU A 68 -2.57 -22.55 17.50
CA GLU A 68 -1.70 -21.55 18.11
C GLU A 68 -0.78 -20.91 17.07
N CYS A 69 -0.46 -19.63 17.28
CA CYS A 69 0.52 -18.89 16.49
C CYS A 69 1.59 -18.34 17.44
N ALA A 70 2.85 -18.64 17.16
CA ALA A 70 3.98 -18.08 17.90
C ALA A 70 5.04 -17.55 16.92
N ASP A 71 5.83 -16.57 17.35
CA ASP A 71 7.02 -16.18 16.60
C ASP A 71 8.12 -17.24 16.67
N LYS A 72 9.22 -17.02 15.95
CA LYS A 72 10.36 -17.96 15.95
C LYS A 72 11.07 -18.09 17.30
N PHE A 73 10.79 -17.22 18.27
CA PHE A 73 11.32 -17.28 19.63
C PHE A 73 10.36 -17.98 20.61
N GLY A 74 9.19 -18.40 20.14
CA GLY A 74 8.15 -19.05 20.94
C GLY A 74 7.26 -18.06 21.69
N GLN A 75 7.33 -16.76 21.39
CA GLN A 75 6.38 -15.79 21.92
C GLN A 75 5.05 -15.93 21.19
N GLU A 76 3.98 -16.12 21.95
CA GLU A 76 2.63 -16.25 21.40
C GLU A 76 2.19 -14.95 20.73
N ILE A 77 1.57 -15.08 19.55
CA ILE A 77 0.96 -13.99 18.80
C ILE A 77 -0.54 -14.04 19.01
N THR A 78 -1.05 -13.01 19.69
CA THR A 78 -2.47 -12.82 19.95
C THR A 78 -3.01 -11.66 19.12
N ILE A 79 -4.22 -11.82 18.59
CA ILE A 79 -4.98 -10.74 17.96
C ILE A 79 -6.00 -10.25 19.00
N PRO A 80 -6.20 -8.92 19.15
CA PRO A 80 -7.22 -8.40 20.04
C PRO A 80 -8.62 -8.91 19.69
N GLU A 81 -9.44 -9.14 20.72
CA GLU A 81 -10.85 -9.46 20.52
C GLU A 81 -11.58 -8.25 19.93
N GLN A 82 -12.12 -8.43 18.73
CA GLN A 82 -12.80 -7.41 17.94
C GLN A 82 -13.98 -8.06 17.19
N GLU A 83 -15.06 -7.32 17.00
CA GLU A 83 -16.23 -7.72 16.23
C GLU A 83 -15.87 -7.91 14.75
N TRP A 84 -16.38 -8.99 14.15
CA TRP A 84 -16.26 -9.23 12.72
C TRP A 84 -17.63 -9.17 12.03
N LEU A 85 -17.62 -9.05 10.70
CA LEU A 85 -18.83 -9.05 9.89
C LEU A 85 -19.56 -10.40 9.99
N HIS A 86 -20.84 -10.37 10.36
CA HIS A 86 -21.71 -11.55 10.35
C HIS A 86 -22.56 -11.56 9.09
N GLY A 87 -22.33 -12.53 8.20
CA GLY A 87 -23.09 -12.68 6.96
C GLY A 87 -22.66 -11.73 5.83
N PRO A 88 -23.30 -11.83 4.66
CA PRO A 88 -22.99 -10.99 3.51
C PRO A 88 -23.40 -9.53 3.74
N ARG A 89 -22.75 -8.60 3.02
CA ARG A 89 -23.09 -7.16 3.06
C ARG A 89 -24.57 -6.88 2.81
N THR A 90 -25.24 -7.67 1.97
CA THR A 90 -26.66 -7.51 1.65
C THR A 90 -27.58 -7.54 2.87
N ASP A 91 -27.17 -8.19 3.96
CA ASP A 91 -27.96 -8.28 5.19
C ASP A 91 -27.95 -6.97 5.98
N LEU A 92 -26.95 -6.11 5.76
CA LEU A 92 -26.82 -4.78 6.36
C LEU A 92 -27.64 -3.70 5.64
N ALA A 93 -28.26 -4.03 4.50
CA ALA A 93 -28.87 -3.06 3.58
C ALA A 93 -30.26 -2.55 3.97
N LEU A 94 -30.87 -3.14 4.99
CA LEU A 94 -32.33 -3.13 5.11
C LEU A 94 -32.92 -1.85 5.75
N ASN A 95 -32.11 -0.97 6.34
CA ASN A 95 -32.60 0.23 7.05
C ASN A 95 -31.90 1.51 6.59
N VAL A 96 -32.16 1.94 5.36
CA VAL A 96 -31.65 3.17 4.74
C VAL A 96 -32.20 4.43 5.45
N SER A 97 -31.75 4.70 6.68
CA SER A 97 -32.22 5.79 7.54
C SER A 97 -31.19 6.92 7.63
N VAL A 98 -29.89 6.58 7.58
CA VAL A 98 -28.80 7.57 7.54
C VAL A 98 -28.74 8.34 6.21
N ALA A 99 -29.40 7.81 5.17
CA ALA A 99 -29.47 8.37 3.81
C ALA A 99 -30.09 9.78 3.67
N LEU A 100 -30.65 10.35 4.74
CA LEU A 100 -31.16 11.73 4.74
C LEU A 100 -30.16 12.78 5.23
N GLN A 101 -28.98 12.40 5.75
CA GLN A 101 -28.01 13.33 6.35
C GLN A 101 -26.62 13.37 5.70
N LEU A 102 -26.26 12.39 4.86
CA LEU A 102 -25.11 12.50 3.96
C LEU A 102 -25.45 13.50 2.83
N PRO A 103 -24.70 14.58 2.63
CA PRO A 103 -25.22 15.88 3.06
C PRO A 103 -25.88 16.74 1.97
N LYS A 104 -27.02 17.35 2.35
CA LYS A 104 -27.39 18.72 1.92
C LYS A 104 -26.59 19.81 2.69
N LYS A 105 -25.63 19.44 3.57
CA LYS A 105 -24.98 20.33 4.58
C LYS A 105 -23.50 20.04 4.94
N GLY A 106 -22.80 19.14 4.26
CA GLY A 106 -21.41 18.76 4.55
C GLY A 106 -20.45 19.43 3.57
N PRO A 107 -19.14 19.12 3.62
CA PRO A 107 -18.16 19.70 2.70
C PRO A 107 -18.65 19.58 1.25
N LYS A 108 -18.27 20.53 0.39
CA LYS A 108 -18.77 20.66 -0.99
C LYS A 108 -18.91 19.26 -1.59
N THR A 109 -20.01 19.00 -2.29
CA THR A 109 -20.48 17.69 -2.82
C THR A 109 -19.48 16.93 -3.74
N GLN A 110 -18.22 17.32 -3.76
CA GLN A 110 -17.11 16.81 -4.56
C GLN A 110 -15.77 16.78 -3.75
N ASP A 111 -15.81 16.70 -2.42
CA ASP A 111 -14.60 16.60 -1.56
C ASP A 111 -14.50 15.22 -0.88
N PRO A 112 -13.84 14.23 -1.51
CA PRO A 112 -13.70 12.89 -0.96
C PRO A 112 -12.97 12.85 0.39
N LEU A 113 -11.93 13.66 0.55
CA LEU A 113 -11.14 13.71 1.78
C LEU A 113 -11.96 14.32 2.92
N GLY A 114 -12.64 15.44 2.67
CA GLY A 114 -13.55 16.03 3.66
C GLY A 114 -14.68 15.08 4.08
N PHE A 115 -15.19 14.28 3.14
CA PHE A 115 -16.18 13.24 3.47
C PHE A 115 -15.57 12.12 4.33
N TYR A 116 -14.40 11.61 3.95
CA TYR A 116 -13.66 10.61 4.72
C TYR A 116 -13.43 11.08 6.16
N GLU A 117 -12.95 12.32 6.34
CA GLU A 117 -12.71 12.93 7.65
C GLU A 117 -13.99 13.09 8.48
N TYR A 118 -15.12 13.35 7.82
CA TYR A 118 -16.43 13.43 8.47
C TYR A 118 -16.97 12.07 8.92
N VAL A 119 -16.79 11.03 8.10
CA VAL A 119 -17.37 9.69 8.34
C VAL A 119 -16.52 8.83 9.27
N ARG A 120 -15.17 8.95 9.26
CA ARG A 120 -14.31 8.08 10.06
C ARG A 120 -14.61 8.07 11.58
N PRO A 121 -14.95 9.20 12.25
CA PRO A 121 -15.27 9.16 13.68
C PRO A 121 -16.59 8.44 13.95
N ALA A 122 -17.58 8.59 13.06
CA ALA A 122 -18.85 7.87 13.18
C ALA A 122 -18.68 6.36 12.91
N LEU A 123 -17.80 5.99 11.97
CA LEU A 123 -17.46 4.58 11.72
C LEU A 123 -16.79 3.91 12.92
N ARG A 124 -16.04 4.64 13.74
CA ARG A 124 -15.45 4.11 14.97
C ARG A 124 -16.52 3.61 15.94
N ASP A 125 -17.48 4.50 16.25
CA ASP A 125 -18.46 4.28 17.32
C ASP A 125 -19.67 3.44 16.88
N ALA A 126 -19.97 3.42 15.58
CA ALA A 126 -21.12 2.68 15.05
C ALA A 126 -20.79 1.21 14.71
N GLY A 127 -21.83 0.37 14.67
CA GLY A 127 -21.73 -1.01 14.20
C GLY A 127 -21.64 -1.13 12.68
N PHE A 128 -21.47 -2.37 12.18
CA PHE A 128 -21.37 -2.66 10.74
C PHE A 128 -22.57 -2.17 9.92
N GLN A 129 -23.76 -2.07 10.53
CA GLN A 129 -24.97 -1.51 9.90
C GLN A 129 -24.73 -0.10 9.33
N TYR A 130 -24.07 0.77 10.10
CA TYR A 130 -23.78 2.14 9.67
C TYR A 130 -22.78 2.17 8.50
N ALA A 131 -21.78 1.27 8.53
CA ALA A 131 -20.86 1.10 7.41
C ALA A 131 -21.63 0.67 6.15
N GLY A 132 -22.51 -0.33 6.25
CA GLY A 132 -23.38 -0.77 5.14
C GLY A 132 -24.19 0.37 4.53
N GLU A 133 -24.84 1.19 5.37
CA GLU A 133 -25.65 2.34 4.92
C GLU A 133 -24.81 3.40 4.16
N ILE A 134 -23.58 3.68 4.60
CA ILE A 134 -22.67 4.58 3.88
C ILE A 134 -22.33 4.00 2.50
N LEU A 135 -22.01 2.72 2.44
CA LEU A 135 -21.60 2.06 1.19
C LEU A 135 -22.74 2.01 0.17
N GLU A 136 -23.96 1.78 0.62
CA GLU A 136 -25.14 1.86 -0.24
C GLU A 136 -25.38 3.24 -0.80
N GLU A 137 -25.22 4.28 0.01
CA GLU A 137 -25.35 5.64 -0.49
C GLU A 137 -24.25 5.96 -1.52
N LEU A 138 -23.01 5.55 -1.28
CA LEU A 138 -21.92 5.73 -2.24
C LEU A 138 -22.16 4.95 -3.55
N ASN A 139 -22.63 3.71 -3.48
CA ASN A 139 -23.03 2.93 -4.65
C ASN A 139 -24.18 3.62 -5.40
N ARG A 140 -25.19 4.12 -4.69
CA ARG A 140 -26.31 4.85 -5.28
C ARG A 140 -25.84 6.15 -5.95
N LEU A 141 -24.91 6.89 -5.34
CA LEU A 141 -24.30 8.09 -5.93
C LEU A 141 -23.51 7.74 -7.19
N ALA A 142 -22.77 6.64 -7.20
CA ALA A 142 -21.98 6.20 -8.35
C ALA A 142 -22.82 5.91 -9.61
N LEU A 143 -24.12 5.62 -9.43
CA LEU A 143 -25.07 5.40 -10.52
C LEU A 143 -25.73 6.69 -11.04
N LYS A 144 -25.64 7.83 -10.33
CA LYS A 144 -26.34 9.08 -10.71
C LYS A 144 -25.65 9.87 -11.81
N GLY A 145 -24.35 9.73 -11.98
CA GLY A 145 -23.59 10.50 -12.96
C GLY A 145 -22.08 10.40 -12.77
N GLN A 146 -21.34 10.95 -13.73
CA GLN A 146 -19.89 10.85 -13.83
C GLN A 146 -19.16 11.44 -12.61
N GLU A 147 -19.45 12.69 -12.26
CA GLU A 147 -18.81 13.36 -11.10
C GLU A 147 -19.12 12.64 -9.78
N SER A 148 -20.37 12.17 -9.61
CA SER A 148 -20.78 11.41 -8.42
C SER A 148 -20.10 10.04 -8.34
N ARG A 149 -19.81 9.41 -9.50
CA ARG A 149 -19.02 8.17 -9.57
C ARG A 149 -17.56 8.40 -9.19
N THR A 150 -16.94 9.45 -9.73
CA THR A 150 -15.57 9.83 -9.35
C THR A 150 -15.47 10.06 -7.85
N PHE A 151 -16.40 10.84 -7.29
CA PHE A 151 -16.48 11.08 -5.84
C PHE A 151 -16.62 9.76 -5.06
N ALA A 152 -17.56 8.89 -5.44
CA ALA A 152 -17.79 7.62 -4.75
C ALA A 152 -16.56 6.70 -4.77
N ILE A 153 -15.91 6.56 -5.93
CA ILE A 153 -14.67 5.76 -6.07
C ILE A 153 -13.56 6.33 -5.19
N GLN A 154 -13.33 7.63 -5.24
CA GLN A 154 -12.27 8.28 -4.46
C GLN A 154 -12.51 8.17 -2.95
N THR A 155 -13.75 8.38 -2.49
CA THR A 155 -14.13 8.22 -1.08
C THR A 155 -13.96 6.78 -0.60
N LEU A 156 -14.40 5.80 -1.39
CA LEU A 156 -14.24 4.39 -1.05
C LEU A 156 -12.77 3.96 -1.06
N SER A 157 -11.96 4.52 -1.97
CA SER A 157 -10.52 4.26 -2.00
C SER A 157 -9.87 4.79 -0.72
N LEU A 158 -10.20 6.01 -0.27
CA LEU A 158 -9.70 6.53 1.02
C LEU A 158 -10.05 5.62 2.21
N LEU A 159 -11.28 5.10 2.27
CA LEU A 159 -11.72 4.14 3.30
C LEU A 159 -10.99 2.80 3.19
N PHE A 160 -10.72 2.34 1.98
CA PHE A 160 -10.00 1.09 1.73
C PHE A 160 -8.50 1.19 2.07
N ASP A 161 -7.88 2.28 1.67
CA ASP A 161 -6.43 2.46 1.68
C ASP A 161 -5.87 3.01 3.00
N ARG A 162 -6.56 3.97 3.62
CA ARG A 162 -6.02 4.63 4.82
C ARG A 162 -6.22 3.79 6.07
N ILE A 163 -5.27 3.93 6.99
CA ILE A 163 -5.37 3.40 8.35
C ILE A 163 -6.10 4.43 9.21
N TYR A 164 -7.12 3.97 9.93
CA TYR A 164 -7.90 4.80 10.85
C TYR A 164 -8.58 3.91 11.90
N ASP A 165 -8.95 4.53 13.02
CA ASP A 165 -9.60 3.86 14.14
C ASP A 165 -10.96 3.25 13.76
N THR A 166 -11.01 1.91 13.79
CA THR A 166 -12.20 1.12 13.45
C THR A 166 -13.07 0.80 14.68
N GLY A 167 -12.69 1.31 15.85
CA GLY A 167 -13.30 0.98 17.14
C GLY A 167 -13.19 -0.52 17.42
N TYR A 168 -14.30 -1.13 17.81
CA TYR A 168 -14.34 -2.57 18.11
C TYR A 168 -14.42 -3.46 16.87
N LYS A 169 -14.46 -2.91 15.66
CA LYS A 169 -14.61 -3.70 14.42
C LYS A 169 -13.25 -4.10 13.87
N LYS A 170 -13.15 -5.36 13.42
CA LYS A 170 -11.99 -5.83 12.66
C LYS A 170 -11.86 -5.07 11.35
N ARG A 171 -10.65 -4.56 11.10
CA ARG A 171 -10.31 -3.90 9.83
C ARG A 171 -10.51 -4.84 8.64
N SER A 172 -10.15 -6.11 8.76
CA SER A 172 -10.35 -7.12 7.71
C SER A 172 -11.80 -7.21 7.24
N SER A 173 -12.77 -7.12 8.16
CA SER A 173 -14.20 -7.11 7.84
C SER A 173 -14.63 -5.82 7.14
N LEU A 174 -14.11 -4.65 7.54
CA LEU A 174 -14.39 -3.40 6.82
C LEU A 174 -13.77 -3.41 5.41
N LEU A 175 -12.55 -3.91 5.26
CA LEU A 175 -11.90 -4.09 3.95
C LEU A 175 -12.73 -5.00 3.03
N GLN A 176 -13.34 -6.07 3.55
CA GLN A 176 -14.27 -6.91 2.79
C GLN A 176 -15.43 -6.07 2.23
N LEU A 177 -16.09 -5.28 3.07
CA LEU A 177 -17.22 -4.44 2.68
C LEU A 177 -16.84 -3.40 1.61
N TYR A 178 -15.70 -2.72 1.80
CA TYR A 178 -15.21 -1.71 0.87
C TYR A 178 -14.80 -2.31 -0.47
N HIS A 179 -14.14 -3.48 -0.43
CA HIS A 179 -13.77 -4.22 -1.62
C HIS A 179 -14.99 -4.63 -2.45
N GLU A 180 -16.03 -5.16 -1.81
CA GLU A 180 -17.29 -5.50 -2.48
C GLU A 180 -17.97 -4.27 -3.09
N ALA A 181 -18.02 -3.14 -2.36
CA ALA A 181 -18.60 -1.89 -2.86
C ALA A 181 -17.84 -1.33 -4.06
N LEU A 182 -16.51 -1.28 -4.01
CA LEU A 182 -15.67 -0.84 -5.13
C LEU A 182 -15.89 -1.73 -6.36
N ASN A 183 -15.86 -3.06 -6.21
CA ASN A 183 -16.09 -3.98 -7.32
C ASN A 183 -17.49 -3.84 -7.92
N GLU A 184 -18.52 -3.59 -7.11
CA GLU A 184 -19.87 -3.33 -7.61
C GLU A 184 -19.92 -2.05 -8.45
N ILE A 185 -19.28 -0.98 -8.00
CA ILE A 185 -19.20 0.27 -8.77
C ILE A 185 -18.45 0.03 -10.08
N PHE A 186 -17.27 -0.60 -10.05
CA PHE A 186 -16.47 -0.85 -11.25
C PHE A 186 -17.23 -1.74 -12.24
N SER A 187 -17.85 -2.82 -11.77
CA SER A 187 -18.63 -3.72 -12.61
C SER A 187 -19.92 -3.11 -13.15
N SER A 188 -20.46 -2.06 -12.50
CA SER A 188 -21.60 -1.30 -13.00
C SER A 188 -21.26 -0.38 -14.18
N VAL A 189 -19.97 -0.10 -14.43
CA VAL A 189 -19.54 0.75 -15.55
C VAL A 189 -19.91 0.07 -16.88
N PRO A 190 -20.60 0.76 -17.80
CA PRO A 190 -20.99 0.20 -19.08
C PRO A 190 -19.79 -0.24 -19.93
N LEU A 191 -19.98 -1.32 -20.69
CA LEU A 191 -19.06 -1.77 -21.74
C LEU A 191 -19.21 -0.89 -23.02
N SER A 192 -19.12 0.44 -22.88
CA SER A 192 -19.31 1.41 -23.97
C SER A 192 -18.30 2.56 -23.92
N ASN A 193 -17.99 3.15 -25.08
CA ASN A 193 -16.96 4.18 -25.24
C ASN A 193 -17.50 5.62 -25.33
N TYR A 194 -18.69 5.89 -24.78
CA TYR A 194 -19.38 7.18 -24.93
C TYR A 194 -19.55 7.97 -23.62
N ASP A 195 -19.03 7.44 -22.51
CA ASP A 195 -19.16 8.01 -21.18
C ASP A 195 -17.77 8.33 -20.62
N LEU A 196 -17.66 9.17 -19.58
CA LEU A 196 -16.38 9.48 -18.93
C LEU A 196 -15.66 8.22 -18.42
N TYR A 197 -16.41 7.17 -18.11
CA TYR A 197 -15.88 5.86 -17.76
C TYR A 197 -16.26 4.85 -18.83
N THR A 198 -15.27 4.08 -19.28
CA THR A 198 -15.46 2.98 -20.23
C THR A 198 -14.90 1.73 -19.63
N ARG A 199 -15.72 0.68 -19.52
CA ARG A 199 -15.23 -0.61 -19.04
C ARG A 199 -14.87 -1.53 -20.20
N LEU A 200 -13.76 -2.23 -20.08
CA LEU A 200 -13.40 -3.39 -20.89
C LEU A 200 -13.01 -4.56 -19.98
N ASP A 201 -13.31 -5.76 -20.45
CA ASP A 201 -12.94 -7.03 -19.84
C ASP A 201 -12.21 -7.89 -20.88
N TRP A 202 -11.75 -9.08 -20.48
CA TRP A 202 -11.07 -10.01 -21.38
C TRP A 202 -11.85 -10.31 -22.66
N LYS A 203 -13.17 -10.51 -22.56
CA LYS A 203 -14.03 -10.85 -23.70
C LYS A 203 -14.20 -9.67 -24.67
N ASN A 204 -14.21 -8.45 -24.14
CA ASN A 204 -14.45 -7.22 -24.90
C ASN A 204 -13.15 -6.46 -25.25
N ARG A 205 -11.97 -6.96 -24.86
CA ARG A 205 -10.67 -6.30 -25.04
C ARG A 205 -10.39 -5.81 -26.45
N LEU A 206 -10.86 -6.53 -27.48
CA LEU A 206 -10.69 -6.17 -28.89
C LEU A 206 -11.50 -4.92 -29.31
N ARG A 207 -12.33 -4.37 -28.41
CA ARG A 207 -13.06 -3.11 -28.59
C ARG A 207 -12.27 -1.89 -28.12
N LEU A 208 -11.04 -2.08 -27.63
CA LEU A 208 -10.16 -0.98 -27.27
C LEU A 208 -10.03 -0.02 -28.46
N ALA A 209 -10.34 1.24 -28.20
CA ALA A 209 -10.30 2.32 -29.17
C ALA A 209 -9.79 3.58 -28.48
N HIS A 210 -9.39 4.58 -29.27
CA HIS A 210 -9.00 5.88 -28.75
C HIS A 210 -10.10 6.49 -27.86
N PRO A 211 -9.74 7.13 -26.72
CA PRO A 211 -10.72 7.77 -25.86
C PRO A 211 -11.42 8.94 -26.59
N GLY A 212 -12.70 9.16 -26.29
CA GLY A 212 -13.44 10.32 -26.79
C GLY A 212 -13.07 11.64 -26.10
N LEU A 213 -12.53 11.56 -24.87
CA LEU A 213 -12.11 12.71 -24.06
C LEU A 213 -10.78 12.41 -23.37
N ASP A 214 -9.92 13.42 -23.22
CA ASP A 214 -8.64 13.29 -22.50
C ASP A 214 -8.82 12.89 -21.02
N SER A 215 -9.95 13.28 -20.41
CA SER A 215 -10.29 12.97 -19.02
C SER A 215 -10.97 11.60 -18.86
N GLN A 216 -11.21 10.87 -19.95
CA GLN A 216 -11.88 9.58 -19.89
C GLN A 216 -11.03 8.55 -19.14
N VAL A 217 -11.70 7.69 -18.39
CA VAL A 217 -11.11 6.63 -17.57
C VAL A 217 -11.44 5.27 -18.18
N LEU A 218 -10.41 4.51 -18.54
CA LEU A 218 -10.55 3.12 -18.94
C LEU A 218 -10.56 2.24 -17.69
N VAL A 219 -11.70 1.63 -17.40
CA VAL A 219 -11.88 0.66 -16.32
C VAL A 219 -11.65 -0.74 -16.90
N VAL A 220 -10.63 -1.45 -16.42
CA VAL A 220 -10.25 -2.77 -16.90
C VAL A 220 -10.58 -3.80 -15.84
N ASP A 221 -11.50 -4.71 -16.15
CA ASP A 221 -11.69 -5.92 -15.35
C ASP A 221 -10.57 -6.90 -15.68
N ALA A 222 -9.58 -6.99 -14.81
CA ALA A 222 -8.41 -7.81 -15.01
C ALA A 222 -8.65 -9.29 -14.71
N LEU A 223 -9.82 -9.69 -14.20
CA LEU A 223 -10.07 -11.02 -13.65
C LEU A 223 -9.69 -12.18 -14.57
N GLU A 224 -10.02 -12.06 -15.86
CA GLU A 224 -9.76 -13.10 -16.88
C GLU A 224 -8.56 -12.80 -17.78
N PHE A 225 -7.82 -11.73 -17.51
CA PHE A 225 -6.57 -11.49 -18.21
C PHE A 225 -5.49 -12.46 -17.69
N PRO A 226 -4.60 -12.97 -18.56
CA PRO A 226 -3.41 -13.67 -18.11
C PRO A 226 -2.55 -12.81 -17.19
N VAL A 227 -1.99 -13.42 -16.15
CA VAL A 227 -1.10 -12.75 -15.19
C VAL A 227 0.22 -12.30 -15.80
N GLU A 228 0.62 -12.90 -16.93
CA GLU A 228 1.83 -12.61 -17.70
C GLU A 228 1.70 -13.10 -19.15
N GLY A 229 2.68 -12.76 -20.00
CA GLY A 229 2.71 -13.13 -21.42
C GLY A 229 2.14 -12.06 -22.35
N ASP A 230 2.08 -12.38 -23.64
CA ASP A 230 1.79 -11.42 -24.72
C ASP A 230 0.36 -10.88 -24.70
N GLU A 231 -0.58 -11.63 -24.13
CA GLU A 231 -1.98 -11.21 -23.95
C GLU A 231 -2.30 -10.72 -22.52
N SER A 232 -1.28 -10.49 -21.68
CA SER A 232 -1.46 -10.10 -20.29
C SER A 232 -2.14 -8.75 -20.10
N ALA A 233 -2.66 -8.53 -18.88
CA ALA A 233 -3.18 -7.21 -18.48
C ALA A 233 -2.14 -6.10 -18.65
N ALA A 234 -0.85 -6.37 -18.40
CA ALA A 234 0.23 -5.41 -18.60
C ALA A 234 0.38 -5.00 -20.07
N ARG A 235 0.33 -5.97 -20.99
CA ARG A 235 0.35 -5.67 -22.43
C ARG A 235 -0.88 -4.88 -22.87
N PHE A 236 -2.05 -5.21 -22.35
CA PHE A 236 -3.26 -4.45 -22.62
C PHE A 236 -3.19 -2.99 -22.15
N VAL A 237 -2.54 -2.72 -21.00
CA VAL A 237 -2.30 -1.35 -20.52
C VAL A 237 -1.38 -0.57 -21.47
N VAL A 238 -0.34 -1.22 -22.02
CA VAL A 238 0.51 -0.58 -23.03
C VAL A 238 -0.29 -0.26 -24.28
N ASP A 239 -1.07 -1.21 -24.79
CA ASP A 239 -1.89 -1.00 -25.98
C ASP A 239 -2.93 0.12 -25.76
N ALA A 240 -3.50 0.22 -24.55
CA ALA A 240 -4.41 1.30 -24.18
C ALA A 240 -3.71 2.67 -24.16
N HIS A 241 -2.51 2.75 -23.58
CA HIS A 241 -1.70 3.97 -23.64
C HIS A 241 -1.38 4.37 -25.10
N ASP A 242 -1.02 3.40 -25.94
CA ASP A 242 -0.73 3.65 -27.36
C ASP A 242 -1.98 4.11 -28.14
N GLN A 243 -3.18 3.75 -27.68
CA GLN A 243 -4.45 4.28 -28.17
C GLN A 243 -4.80 5.67 -27.60
N GLY A 244 -3.96 6.26 -26.74
CA GLY A 244 -4.13 7.61 -26.21
C GLY A 244 -4.82 7.70 -24.84
N TRP A 245 -5.07 6.57 -24.17
CA TRP A 245 -5.64 6.59 -22.82
C TRP A 245 -4.66 7.16 -21.80
N LYS A 246 -5.13 8.12 -21.01
CA LYS A 246 -4.34 8.81 -19.96
C LYS A 246 -4.72 8.40 -18.54
N ASN A 247 -5.92 7.85 -18.33
CA ASN A 247 -6.39 7.40 -17.02
C ASN A 247 -6.86 5.95 -17.17
N ILE A 248 -6.19 5.03 -16.50
CA ILE A 248 -6.48 3.59 -16.58
C ILE A 248 -6.64 3.05 -15.16
N LEU A 249 -7.77 2.40 -14.89
CA LEU A 249 -8.08 1.77 -13.62
C LEU A 249 -8.21 0.27 -13.84
N LEU A 250 -7.39 -0.53 -13.18
CA LEU A 250 -7.50 -1.99 -13.18
C LEU A 250 -8.09 -2.47 -11.86
N TYR A 251 -9.09 -3.36 -11.92
CA TYR A 251 -9.64 -4.04 -10.74
C TYR A 251 -9.66 -5.55 -10.94
N ASN A 252 -9.92 -6.30 -9.86
CA ASN A 252 -9.77 -7.76 -9.81
C ASN A 252 -8.33 -8.24 -10.09
N LEU A 253 -7.32 -7.45 -9.70
CA LEU A 253 -5.93 -7.86 -9.80
C LEU A 253 -5.61 -8.99 -8.79
N ARG A 254 -4.88 -10.02 -9.26
CA ARG A 254 -4.53 -11.21 -8.48
C ARG A 254 -3.05 -11.58 -8.67
N GLY A 255 -2.16 -10.60 -8.56
CA GLY A 255 -0.74 -10.78 -8.85
C GLY A 255 -0.40 -10.70 -10.34
N HIS A 256 -1.13 -9.89 -11.12
CA HIS A 256 -0.75 -9.60 -12.51
C HIS A 256 0.60 -8.88 -12.52
N ARG A 257 1.55 -9.44 -13.27
CA ARG A 257 2.93 -9.00 -13.31
C ARG A 257 3.12 -7.88 -14.34
N PHE A 258 4.21 -7.15 -14.23
CA PHE A 258 4.69 -6.19 -15.24
C PHE A 258 3.78 -4.99 -15.52
N ILE A 259 2.79 -4.68 -14.68
CA ILE A 259 1.92 -3.51 -14.88
C ILE A 259 2.78 -2.23 -14.94
N GLY A 260 2.66 -1.46 -16.03
CA GLY A 260 3.49 -0.28 -16.31
C GLY A 260 4.80 -0.56 -17.06
N SER A 261 5.21 -1.82 -17.20
CA SER A 261 6.37 -2.19 -18.01
C SER A 261 6.07 -2.05 -19.50
N GLY A 262 7.03 -1.54 -20.27
CA GLY A 262 6.92 -1.47 -21.73
C GLY A 262 6.09 -0.31 -22.27
N LEU A 263 5.68 0.64 -21.42
CA LEU A 263 4.99 1.88 -21.83
C LEU A 263 5.86 2.82 -22.69
N GLY A 264 7.17 2.60 -22.72
CA GLY A 264 8.12 3.44 -23.43
C GLY A 264 8.48 4.73 -22.67
N PRO A 265 9.23 5.64 -23.32
CA PRO A 265 9.73 6.85 -22.68
C PRO A 265 8.70 7.98 -22.63
N ARG A 266 8.85 8.89 -21.66
CA ARG A 266 8.08 10.15 -21.51
C ARG A 266 6.57 9.97 -21.44
N THR A 267 6.11 9.18 -20.48
CA THR A 267 4.70 8.85 -20.25
C THR A 267 4.02 9.82 -19.28
N ASN A 268 4.46 11.08 -19.24
CA ASN A 268 3.89 12.10 -18.36
C ASN A 268 2.40 12.31 -18.62
N GLY A 269 1.61 12.38 -17.55
CA GLY A 269 0.17 12.54 -17.62
C GLY A 269 -0.63 11.23 -17.74
N LEU A 270 0.05 10.08 -17.91
CA LEU A 270 -0.57 8.78 -17.73
C LEU A 270 -0.67 8.43 -16.24
N LYS A 271 -1.88 8.08 -15.81
CA LYS A 271 -2.20 7.62 -14.45
C LYS A 271 -2.79 6.22 -14.51
N ILE A 272 -2.27 5.32 -13.67
CA ILE A 272 -2.70 3.93 -13.58
C ILE A 272 -3.06 3.60 -12.12
N ASP A 273 -4.32 3.33 -11.85
CA ASP A 273 -4.80 2.88 -10.54
C ASP A 273 -5.02 1.37 -10.55
N CYS A 274 -4.42 0.67 -9.59
CA CYS A 274 -4.41 -0.80 -9.50
C CYS A 274 -5.13 -1.24 -8.22
N TYR A 275 -6.36 -1.73 -8.34
CA TYR A 275 -7.16 -2.25 -7.23
C TYR A 275 -6.92 -3.75 -7.03
N GLY A 276 -6.15 -4.07 -5.98
CA GLY A 276 -5.73 -5.42 -5.61
C GLY A 276 -4.21 -5.55 -5.49
N ASP A 277 -3.75 -6.71 -5.01
CA ASP A 277 -2.33 -7.01 -4.93
C ASP A 277 -1.75 -7.22 -6.36
N VAL A 278 -0.69 -6.49 -6.71
CA VAL A 278 -0.02 -6.55 -8.02
C VAL A 278 1.20 -7.45 -7.98
N GLY A 279 1.48 -8.10 -9.11
CA GLY A 279 2.57 -9.05 -9.23
C GLY A 279 3.94 -8.41 -9.37
N ASP A 280 4.95 -9.24 -9.63
CA ASP A 280 6.34 -8.77 -9.81
C ASP A 280 6.45 -7.67 -10.88
N TYR A 281 7.45 -6.81 -10.74
CA TYR A 281 7.84 -5.80 -11.74
C TYR A 281 6.79 -4.72 -12.04
N VAL A 282 5.81 -4.49 -11.14
CA VAL A 282 4.97 -3.29 -11.25
C VAL A 282 5.86 -2.04 -11.32
N ALA A 283 5.52 -1.09 -12.20
CA ALA A 283 6.29 0.13 -12.45
C ALA A 283 7.76 -0.09 -12.89
N SER A 284 8.12 -1.29 -13.35
CA SER A 284 9.47 -1.51 -13.87
C SER A 284 9.72 -0.69 -15.14
N GLY A 285 10.80 0.09 -15.14
CA GLY A 285 11.24 0.88 -16.29
C GLY A 285 10.35 2.05 -16.67
N ILE A 286 9.42 2.48 -15.81
CA ILE A 286 8.59 3.65 -16.11
C ILE A 286 9.42 4.93 -16.26
N ASP A 287 8.96 5.81 -17.14
CA ASP A 287 9.61 7.05 -17.53
C ASP A 287 8.57 8.18 -17.65
N GLY A 288 7.89 8.47 -16.54
CA GLY A 288 7.04 9.65 -16.36
C GLY A 288 5.63 9.44 -15.84
N CYS A 289 5.05 8.25 -15.99
CA CYS A 289 3.69 7.98 -15.50
C CYS A 289 3.60 7.89 -13.97
N GLU A 290 2.37 7.95 -13.48
CA GLU A 290 2.02 7.76 -12.07
C GLU A 290 1.26 6.44 -11.93
N ILE A 291 1.68 5.59 -10.99
CA ILE A 291 1.00 4.32 -10.68
C ILE A 291 0.65 4.27 -9.19
N THR A 292 -0.62 4.01 -8.88
CA THR A 292 -1.11 3.80 -7.52
C THR A 292 -1.56 2.36 -7.36
N VAL A 293 -1.05 1.66 -6.34
CA VAL A 293 -1.43 0.30 -5.99
C VAL A 293 -2.25 0.34 -4.70
N HIS A 294 -3.56 0.09 -4.83
CA HIS A 294 -4.51 -0.09 -3.73
C HIS A 294 -4.42 -1.52 -3.20
N GLY A 295 -3.29 -1.84 -2.57
CA GLY A 295 -2.88 -3.19 -2.18
C GLY A 295 -1.37 -3.30 -1.96
N ALA A 296 -0.86 -4.53 -1.90
CA ALA A 296 0.58 -4.80 -1.84
C ALA A 296 1.17 -5.04 -3.25
N ALA A 297 2.49 -4.89 -3.37
CA ALA A 297 3.25 -5.23 -4.56
C ALA A 297 4.28 -6.32 -4.29
N GLN A 298 4.50 -7.22 -5.24
CA GLN A 298 5.50 -8.27 -5.10
C GLN A 298 6.93 -7.78 -5.40
N ASP A 299 7.79 -8.71 -5.81
CA ASP A 299 9.23 -8.50 -5.97
C ASP A 299 9.52 -7.56 -7.14
N GLN A 300 10.64 -6.85 -7.05
CA GLN A 300 11.20 -6.02 -8.11
C GLN A 300 10.25 -4.90 -8.58
N ALA A 301 9.29 -4.50 -7.76
CA ALA A 301 8.51 -3.29 -7.97
C ALA A 301 9.44 -2.08 -8.18
N ALA A 302 9.14 -1.26 -9.17
CA ALA A 302 9.93 -0.10 -9.59
C ALA A 302 11.40 -0.40 -9.96
N GLN A 303 11.70 -1.63 -10.40
CA GLN A 303 13.00 -1.94 -11.00
C GLN A 303 13.31 -0.98 -12.15
N ILE A 304 14.57 -0.52 -12.23
CA ILE A 304 15.09 0.38 -13.26
C ILE A 304 14.21 1.63 -13.54
N LEU A 305 13.36 2.02 -12.58
CA LEU A 305 12.47 3.17 -12.69
C LEU A 305 13.30 4.42 -12.98
N LYS A 306 12.96 5.15 -14.04
CA LYS A 306 13.75 6.29 -14.50
C LYS A 306 13.30 7.60 -13.85
N TYR A 307 12.03 7.95 -14.01
CA TYR A 307 11.32 8.99 -13.26
C TYR A 307 9.81 8.76 -13.37
N GLY A 308 9.01 9.43 -12.55
CA GLY A 308 7.57 9.19 -12.39
C GLY A 308 7.23 9.01 -10.92
N LYS A 309 6.00 8.57 -10.63
CA LYS A 309 5.52 8.34 -9.26
C LYS A 309 4.99 6.91 -9.09
N LEU A 310 5.34 6.26 -7.99
CA LEU A 310 4.74 5.00 -7.56
C LEU A 310 4.24 5.14 -6.11
N VAL A 311 2.97 4.84 -5.87
CA VAL A 311 2.37 4.80 -4.54
C VAL A 311 1.86 3.39 -4.26
N VAL A 312 2.21 2.82 -3.10
CA VAL A 312 1.76 1.48 -2.69
C VAL A 312 1.12 1.55 -1.31
N HIS A 313 -0.18 1.24 -1.23
CA HIS A 313 -0.96 1.23 0.02
C HIS A 313 -0.80 -0.08 0.83
N GLY A 314 0.28 -0.81 0.61
CA GLY A 314 0.60 -2.08 1.25
C GLY A 314 2.12 -2.28 1.38
N ASP A 315 2.54 -3.52 1.53
CA ASP A 315 3.96 -3.90 1.54
C ASP A 315 4.52 -4.05 0.11
N VAL A 316 5.85 -3.96 -0.03
CA VAL A 316 6.59 -4.26 -1.28
C VAL A 316 7.57 -5.41 -1.09
N GLY A 317 7.77 -6.20 -2.14
CA GLY A 317 8.60 -7.42 -2.13
C GLY A 317 10.12 -7.19 -2.19
N GLN A 318 10.85 -8.27 -2.49
CA GLN A 318 12.31 -8.33 -2.58
C GLN A 318 12.84 -7.48 -3.73
N ALA A 319 14.04 -6.92 -3.55
CA ALA A 319 14.74 -6.12 -4.56
C ALA A 319 13.88 -4.97 -5.15
N PHE A 320 13.00 -4.40 -4.31
CA PHE A 320 12.26 -3.18 -4.59
C PHE A 320 13.21 -2.07 -5.06
N MET A 321 12.86 -1.39 -6.15
CA MET A 321 13.68 -0.35 -6.80
C MET A 321 15.09 -0.80 -7.24
N TYR A 322 15.26 -2.08 -7.56
CA TYR A 322 16.53 -2.58 -8.11
C TYR A 322 16.99 -1.75 -9.31
N ALA A 323 18.21 -1.22 -9.23
CA ALA A 323 18.86 -0.45 -10.28
C ALA A 323 18.07 0.79 -10.78
N ALA A 324 17.13 1.30 -9.99
CA ALA A 324 16.37 2.51 -10.31
C ALA A 324 17.29 3.72 -10.54
N LYS A 325 16.86 4.65 -11.38
CA LYS A 325 17.59 5.88 -11.75
C LYS A 325 17.01 7.15 -11.10
N GLY A 326 15.77 7.09 -10.64
CA GLY A 326 15.03 8.24 -10.13
C GLY A 326 13.64 7.87 -9.63
N GLY A 327 12.75 8.87 -9.61
CA GLY A 327 11.33 8.76 -9.27
C GLY A 327 11.01 9.03 -7.81
N ASP A 328 9.75 9.40 -7.59
CA ASP A 328 9.18 9.66 -6.28
C ASP A 328 8.31 8.46 -5.89
N VAL A 329 8.69 7.73 -4.84
CA VAL A 329 8.06 6.46 -4.48
C VAL A 329 7.68 6.41 -3.01
N TYR A 330 6.43 6.02 -2.75
CA TYR A 330 5.80 6.05 -1.43
C TYR A 330 5.21 4.69 -1.10
N VAL A 331 5.58 4.14 0.06
CA VAL A 331 5.13 2.82 0.53
C VAL A 331 4.52 2.97 1.92
N LEU A 332 3.25 2.57 2.07
CA LEU A 332 2.56 2.56 3.36
C LEU A 332 3.14 1.50 4.31
N GLY A 333 3.42 0.31 3.78
CA GLY A 333 3.88 -0.83 4.56
C GLY A 333 5.40 -0.94 4.60
N ASN A 334 5.85 -2.20 4.70
CA ASN A 334 7.25 -2.58 4.75
C ASN A 334 7.80 -2.88 3.35
N ALA A 335 9.11 -2.79 3.21
CA ALA A 335 9.84 -3.43 2.12
C ALA A 335 10.48 -4.75 2.59
N ALA A 336 10.67 -5.70 1.69
CA ALA A 336 11.42 -6.92 1.98
C ALA A 336 12.95 -6.68 1.88
N GLY A 337 13.71 -7.67 1.40
CA GLY A 337 15.18 -7.64 1.34
C GLY A 337 15.72 -6.86 0.15
N ARG A 338 16.90 -6.26 0.36
CA ARG A 338 17.66 -5.52 -0.66
C ARG A 338 16.92 -4.36 -1.36
N PRO A 339 16.09 -3.56 -0.67
CA PRO A 339 15.48 -2.40 -1.29
C PRO A 339 16.55 -1.40 -1.76
N LEU A 340 16.35 -0.82 -2.94
CA LEU A 340 17.25 0.11 -3.62
C LEU A 340 18.64 -0.46 -3.96
N ILE A 341 18.79 -1.79 -4.06
CA ILE A 341 20.06 -2.34 -4.51
C ILE A 341 20.46 -1.81 -5.89
N ASN A 342 21.70 -1.35 -6.01
CA ASN A 342 22.28 -0.75 -7.23
C ASN A 342 21.52 0.48 -7.76
N ALA A 343 20.64 1.10 -6.97
CA ALA A 343 19.96 2.32 -7.39
C ALA A 343 20.98 3.47 -7.55
N VAL A 344 20.76 4.33 -8.54
CA VAL A 344 21.65 5.42 -8.92
C VAL A 344 20.86 6.69 -9.20
N GLY A 345 21.55 7.83 -9.29
CA GLY A 345 20.91 9.07 -9.74
C GLY A 345 20.05 9.69 -8.63
N ARG A 346 18.74 9.81 -8.85
CA ARG A 346 17.85 10.67 -8.05
C ARG A 346 16.61 9.98 -7.44
N PRO A 347 16.66 8.74 -6.93
CA PRO A 347 15.49 8.13 -6.28
C PRO A 347 15.11 8.93 -5.03
N ARG A 348 13.81 9.14 -4.81
CA ARG A 348 13.24 9.80 -3.64
C ARG A 348 12.18 8.89 -3.05
N VAL A 349 12.51 8.22 -1.95
CA VAL A 349 11.70 7.09 -1.48
C VAL A 349 11.27 7.29 -0.04
N VAL A 350 9.99 7.06 0.26
CA VAL A 350 9.44 7.00 1.62
C VAL A 350 8.91 5.60 1.88
N ILE A 351 9.43 4.94 2.92
CA ILE A 351 8.96 3.66 3.43
C ILE A 351 8.44 3.91 4.84
N ASN A 352 7.13 3.85 5.03
CA ASN A 352 6.53 4.15 6.34
C ASN A 352 6.73 3.01 7.34
N GLY A 353 6.73 1.77 6.85
CA GLY A 353 7.09 0.60 7.63
C GLY A 353 8.59 0.51 7.88
N THR A 354 9.09 -0.71 7.81
CA THR A 354 10.52 -1.01 7.90
C THR A 354 10.99 -1.79 6.66
N CYS A 355 12.26 -2.16 6.65
CA CYS A 355 12.85 -3.00 5.63
C CYS A 355 13.82 -4.03 6.23
N LEU A 356 14.20 -5.00 5.41
CA LEU A 356 15.16 -6.03 5.78
C LEU A 356 16.58 -5.67 5.40
N ASP A 357 17.45 -6.67 5.53
CA ASP A 357 18.86 -6.60 5.19
C ASP A 357 19.11 -5.94 3.84
N TYR A 358 20.26 -5.27 3.76
CA TYR A 358 20.82 -4.68 2.54
C TYR A 358 20.00 -3.53 1.95
N LEU A 359 19.25 -2.78 2.77
CA LEU A 359 18.71 -1.50 2.31
C LEU A 359 19.84 -0.61 1.79
N ALA A 360 19.66 -0.12 0.56
CA ALA A 360 20.59 0.76 -0.15
C ALA A 360 21.99 0.15 -0.38
N GLU A 361 22.05 -1.18 -0.58
CA GLU A 361 23.26 -1.85 -1.05
C GLU A 361 23.70 -1.28 -2.42
N SER A 362 24.94 -0.84 -2.51
CA SER A 362 25.54 -0.23 -3.71
C SER A 362 24.76 0.98 -4.23
N LEU A 363 24.20 1.80 -3.32
CA LEU A 363 23.54 3.05 -3.69
C LEU A 363 24.55 4.07 -4.23
N MET A 364 24.34 4.54 -5.46
CA MET A 364 25.21 5.49 -6.15
C MET A 364 24.41 6.74 -6.54
N ALA A 365 23.72 7.32 -5.57
CA ALA A 365 22.73 8.37 -5.80
C ALA A 365 23.29 9.80 -5.64
N GLY A 366 24.62 10.02 -5.69
CA GLY A 366 25.20 11.37 -5.65
C GLY A 366 24.92 12.17 -4.36
N ASP A 367 25.00 13.49 -4.39
CA ASP A 367 24.72 14.34 -3.22
C ASP A 367 23.22 14.70 -3.15
N PRO A 368 22.49 14.30 -2.08
CA PRO A 368 21.06 14.60 -1.92
C PRO A 368 20.71 16.09 -2.06
N TYR A 369 21.57 17.00 -1.63
CA TYR A 369 21.32 18.46 -1.69
C TYR A 369 21.61 19.07 -3.06
N ASN A 370 22.25 18.31 -3.96
CA ASN A 370 22.58 18.73 -5.32
C ASN A 370 21.90 17.81 -6.36
N GLY A 371 20.67 17.38 -6.05
CA GLY A 371 19.83 16.61 -6.97
C GLY A 371 20.08 15.09 -6.98
N GLY A 372 20.95 14.60 -6.10
CA GLY A 372 21.11 13.18 -5.82
C GLY A 372 19.95 12.58 -5.02
N GLY A 373 19.86 11.26 -4.90
CA GLY A 373 18.75 10.55 -4.27
C GLY A 373 18.90 10.27 -2.78
N PHE A 374 17.78 9.94 -2.12
CA PHE A 374 17.74 9.51 -0.74
C PHE A 374 16.56 8.57 -0.47
N VAL A 375 16.59 7.95 0.71
CA VAL A 375 15.50 7.12 1.25
C VAL A 375 15.10 7.63 2.63
N ILE A 376 13.81 7.57 2.96
CA ILE A 376 13.25 7.85 4.28
C ILE A 376 12.61 6.56 4.80
N VAL A 377 12.93 6.16 6.04
CA VAL A 377 12.33 5.01 6.73
C VAL A 377 11.71 5.49 8.04
N ASN A 378 10.39 5.36 8.20
CA ASN A 378 9.69 5.86 9.39
C ASN A 378 9.56 4.81 10.50
N GLY A 379 9.66 3.51 10.19
CA GLY A 379 9.66 2.45 11.20
C GLY A 379 8.33 2.29 11.94
N LEU A 380 7.20 2.61 11.29
CA LEU A 380 5.87 2.54 11.87
C LEU A 380 5.17 1.22 11.53
N LYS A 381 4.15 0.84 12.30
CA LYS A 381 3.19 -0.19 11.93
C LYS A 381 1.78 0.25 12.34
N PRO A 382 0.74 -0.14 11.57
CA PRO A 382 -0.62 0.04 12.04
C PRO A 382 -0.88 -0.87 13.24
N SER A 383 -1.49 -0.31 14.28
CA SER A 383 -2.10 -1.07 15.36
C SER A 383 -3.48 -1.60 14.94
N PHE A 384 -4.02 -2.55 15.71
CA PHE A 384 -5.36 -3.10 15.48
C PHE A 384 -6.49 -2.09 15.71
N ASP A 385 -6.24 -1.04 16.49
CA ASP A 385 -7.15 0.09 16.71
C ASP A 385 -6.93 1.24 15.71
N GLY A 386 -6.17 1.00 14.63
CA GLY A 386 -6.11 1.92 13.50
C GLY A 386 -5.33 3.22 13.75
N THR A 387 -4.33 3.16 14.64
CA THR A 387 -3.33 4.20 14.81
C THR A 387 -1.96 3.71 14.32
N PHE A 388 -1.01 4.62 14.11
CA PHE A 388 0.36 4.23 13.84
C PHE A 388 1.13 4.16 15.14
N VAL A 389 1.83 3.04 15.35
CA VAL A 389 2.72 2.83 16.48
C VAL A 389 4.12 2.53 16.01
N ASP A 390 5.10 2.81 16.85
CA ASP A 390 6.49 2.48 16.57
C ASP A 390 6.68 0.97 16.46
N GLN A 391 7.47 0.55 15.48
CA GLN A 391 8.07 -0.78 15.51
C GLN A 391 9.16 -0.81 16.57
N GLU A 392 9.38 -1.97 17.20
CA GLU A 392 10.43 -2.14 18.22
C GLU A 392 11.80 -1.71 17.70
N TYR A 393 12.08 -2.01 16.42
CA TYR A 393 13.25 -1.55 15.70
C TYR A 393 12.80 -0.86 14.40
N PRO A 394 13.17 0.40 14.16
CA PRO A 394 12.83 1.10 12.92
C PRO A 394 13.52 0.47 11.70
N TYR A 395 14.65 -0.21 11.93
CA TYR A 395 15.32 -1.08 10.96
C TYR A 395 15.86 -2.33 11.67
N PRO A 396 15.25 -3.51 11.50
CA PRO A 396 15.71 -4.76 12.10
C PRO A 396 16.78 -5.48 11.26
N GLY A 397 17.03 -5.02 10.03
CA GLY A 397 17.99 -5.65 9.12
C GLY A 397 19.46 -5.40 9.48
N GLY A 398 20.36 -6.07 8.75
CA GLY A 398 21.80 -5.83 8.73
C GLY A 398 22.30 -5.28 7.38
N ASN A 399 23.61 -5.05 7.27
CA ASN A 399 24.28 -4.59 6.05
C ASN A 399 23.69 -3.33 5.40
N LEU A 400 23.13 -2.45 6.24
CA LEU A 400 22.58 -1.16 5.82
C LEU A 400 23.67 -0.35 5.11
N PHE A 401 23.32 0.18 3.92
CA PHE A 401 24.19 1.07 3.15
C PHE A 401 25.50 0.43 2.66
N SER A 402 25.54 -0.92 2.58
CA SER A 402 26.68 -1.70 2.06
C SER A 402 27.16 -1.20 0.71
N LEU A 403 28.45 -0.88 0.58
CA LEU A 403 29.08 -0.44 -0.68
C LEU A 403 28.45 0.82 -1.31
N ALA A 404 27.62 1.58 -0.58
CA ALA A 404 27.09 2.83 -1.08
C ALA A 404 28.20 3.86 -1.30
N SER A 405 28.15 4.57 -2.42
CA SER A 405 29.12 5.63 -2.77
C SER A 405 28.45 7.01 -2.91
N GLY A 406 27.12 7.08 -2.75
CA GLY A 406 26.35 8.31 -2.79
C GLY A 406 24.92 8.12 -2.29
N GLY A 407 24.23 9.23 -2.09
CA GLY A 407 22.90 9.33 -1.51
C GLY A 407 22.94 9.48 0.01
N ALA A 408 21.75 9.51 0.60
CA ALA A 408 21.59 9.45 2.05
C ALA A 408 20.36 8.62 2.42
N LEU A 409 20.33 8.16 3.66
CA LEU A 409 19.16 7.57 4.28
C LEU A 409 18.79 8.41 5.50
N PHE A 410 17.51 8.71 5.65
CA PHE A 410 16.93 9.34 6.82
C PHE A 410 16.06 8.33 7.54
N ILE A 411 16.46 7.94 8.74
CA ILE A 411 15.72 6.97 9.54
C ILE A 411 15.12 7.67 10.74
N ARG A 412 13.82 7.48 10.95
CA ARG A 412 13.15 7.87 12.18
C ARG A 412 13.59 6.91 13.29
N ASP A 413 14.47 7.37 14.17
CA ASP A 413 15.11 6.57 15.22
C ASP A 413 15.23 7.41 16.51
N PRO A 414 14.10 7.82 17.11
CA PRO A 414 14.10 8.73 18.25
C PRO A 414 14.76 8.12 19.49
N HIS A 415 14.77 6.79 19.61
CA HIS A 415 15.40 6.06 20.71
C HIS A 415 16.85 5.65 20.43
N ARG A 416 17.42 6.05 19.29
CA ARG A 416 18.80 5.72 18.87
C ARG A 416 19.10 4.21 18.88
N SER A 417 18.10 3.41 18.51
CA SER A 417 18.14 1.95 18.45
C SER A 417 19.00 1.43 17.30
N VAL A 418 19.13 2.19 16.21
CA VAL A 418 19.96 1.79 15.07
C VAL A 418 21.43 1.94 15.42
N SER A 419 22.16 0.84 15.39
CA SER A 419 23.56 0.77 15.81
C SER A 419 24.52 0.72 14.61
N LYS A 420 25.80 1.01 14.86
CA LYS A 420 26.85 0.91 13.84
C LYS A 420 27.06 -0.52 13.32
N ASP A 421 26.69 -1.53 14.10
CA ASP A 421 26.87 -2.95 13.74
C ASP A 421 25.89 -3.38 12.64
N GLN A 422 24.81 -2.63 12.43
CA GLN A 422 23.86 -2.84 11.34
C GLN A 422 24.35 -2.22 10.02
N LEU A 423 25.33 -1.32 10.07
CA LEU A 423 25.87 -0.63 8.91
C LEU A 423 27.04 -1.41 8.32
N ASN A 424 27.16 -1.35 7.00
CA ASN A 424 28.33 -1.83 6.27
C ASN A 424 28.70 -0.73 5.27
N GLY A 425 29.86 -0.09 5.37
CA GLY A 425 30.25 1.01 4.47
C GLY A 425 29.59 2.38 4.72
N GLY A 426 28.51 2.48 5.49
CA GLY A 426 27.90 3.76 5.91
C GLY A 426 28.34 4.24 7.31
N ARG A 427 28.00 5.49 7.65
CA ARG A 427 28.11 6.04 9.00
C ARG A 427 26.83 6.75 9.43
N LEU A 428 26.47 6.61 10.71
CA LEU A 428 25.40 7.37 11.35
C LEU A 428 25.90 8.76 11.75
N VAL A 429 25.16 9.80 11.35
CA VAL A 429 25.37 11.19 11.75
C VAL A 429 24.06 11.78 12.26
N ASP A 430 24.15 12.81 13.11
CA ASP A 430 22.97 13.53 13.57
C ASP A 430 22.33 14.27 12.39
N SER A 431 21.00 14.32 12.38
CA SER A 431 20.25 15.08 11.37
C SER A 431 20.38 16.58 11.64
N THR A 432 20.32 17.37 10.58
CA THR A 432 20.42 18.83 10.61
C THR A 432 19.13 19.50 10.14
N PRO A 433 18.92 20.80 10.40
CA PRO A 433 17.78 21.53 9.84
C PRO A 433 17.73 21.48 8.30
N LYS A 434 18.89 21.45 7.63
CA LYS A 434 18.98 21.31 6.18
C LYS A 434 18.52 19.93 5.69
N ASP A 435 18.75 18.89 6.48
CA ASP A 435 18.21 17.55 6.21
C ASP A 435 16.68 17.56 6.29
N TRP A 436 16.14 18.22 7.31
CA TRP A 436 14.70 18.36 7.47
C TRP A 436 14.06 19.11 6.30
N GLU A 437 14.62 20.27 5.92
CA GLU A 437 14.16 21.04 4.75
C GLU A 437 14.17 20.20 3.46
N LEU A 438 15.14 19.29 3.31
CA LEU A 438 15.25 18.40 2.15
C LEU A 438 14.13 17.34 2.12
N ILE A 439 13.78 16.75 3.27
CA ILE A 439 12.83 15.63 3.34
C ILE A 439 11.38 16.04 3.58
N LEU A 440 11.14 17.22 4.15
CA LEU A 440 9.81 17.70 4.52
C LEU A 440 8.80 17.64 3.36
N PRO A 441 9.09 18.10 2.12
CA PRO A 441 8.11 18.03 1.03
C PRO A 441 7.66 16.60 0.70
N TYR A 442 8.54 15.61 0.91
CA TYR A 442 8.21 14.20 0.68
C TYR A 442 7.40 13.63 1.85
N LEU A 443 7.59 14.13 3.06
CA LEU A 443 6.75 13.78 4.21
C LEU A 443 5.37 14.43 4.13
N GLU A 444 5.24 15.63 3.54
CA GLU A 444 3.96 16.29 3.28
C GLU A 444 3.14 15.51 2.25
N GLU A 445 3.72 15.12 1.12
CA GLU A 445 3.05 14.23 0.15
C GLU A 445 2.69 12.89 0.81
N ASN A 446 3.56 12.34 1.67
CA ASN A 446 3.28 11.11 2.41
C ASN A 446 2.08 11.25 3.36
N GLU A 447 1.91 12.40 4.03
CA GLU A 447 0.74 12.72 4.85
C GLU A 447 -0.52 12.82 3.97
N GLU A 448 -0.44 13.44 2.79
CA GLU A 448 -1.56 13.51 1.84
C GLU A 448 -1.98 12.13 1.32
N LEU A 449 -1.02 11.27 0.99
CA LEU A 449 -1.29 9.92 0.46
C LEU A 449 -1.86 8.98 1.52
N PHE A 450 -1.26 8.96 2.71
CA PHE A 450 -1.52 7.91 3.70
C PHE A 450 -2.22 8.37 4.99
N GLY A 451 -2.31 9.69 5.22
CA GLY A 451 -2.83 10.25 6.47
C GLY A 451 -1.89 10.07 7.67
N ILE A 452 -0.61 9.76 7.42
CA ILE A 452 0.45 9.69 8.43
C ILE A 452 0.89 11.11 8.72
N SER A 453 0.47 11.62 9.86
CA SER A 453 0.68 13.01 10.20
C SER A 453 2.10 13.30 10.65
N ILE A 454 2.68 14.36 10.11
CA ILE A 454 4.05 14.77 10.45
C ILE A 454 4.15 15.08 11.94
N GLU A 455 3.21 15.86 12.49
CA GLU A 455 3.25 16.23 13.91
C GLU A 455 2.87 15.06 14.82
N ARG A 456 1.73 14.42 14.55
CA ARG A 456 1.15 13.40 15.44
C ARG A 456 1.85 12.05 15.35
N ASP A 457 2.17 11.58 14.16
CA ASP A 457 2.66 10.21 13.97
C ASP A 457 4.19 10.16 13.82
N LEU A 458 4.81 11.20 13.26
CA LEU A 458 6.26 11.23 13.05
C LEU A 458 7.01 11.96 14.17
N LEU A 459 6.62 13.18 14.53
CA LEU A 459 7.38 14.01 15.47
C LEU A 459 6.96 13.86 16.94
N THR A 460 5.78 13.31 17.21
CA THR A 460 5.36 12.99 18.56
C THR A 460 5.96 11.65 18.99
N VAL A 461 6.80 11.68 20.02
CA VAL A 461 7.45 10.50 20.61
C VAL A 461 7.18 10.53 22.11
N ASP A 462 6.74 9.41 22.68
CA ASP A 462 6.36 9.30 24.10
C ASP A 462 5.39 10.41 24.57
N GLY A 463 4.46 10.81 23.70
CA GLY A 463 3.47 11.85 23.95
C GLY A 463 4.00 13.29 23.92
N LYS A 464 5.22 13.52 23.41
CA LYS A 464 5.82 14.86 23.26
C LYS A 464 6.22 15.10 21.82
N ILE A 465 5.85 16.27 21.29
CA ILE A 465 6.38 16.75 20.02
C ILE A 465 7.85 17.08 20.22
N LEU A 466 8.72 16.45 19.43
CA LEU A 466 10.16 16.65 19.45
C LEU A 466 10.61 17.43 18.20
N ASP A 467 11.81 18.02 18.28
CA ASP A 467 12.44 18.62 17.12
C ASP A 467 12.79 17.52 16.08
N PRO A 468 12.60 17.75 14.77
CA PRO A 468 12.92 16.75 13.75
C PRO A 468 14.35 16.20 13.82
N CYS A 469 15.32 17.00 14.25
CA CYS A 469 16.72 16.56 14.40
C CYS A 469 16.93 15.62 15.59
N GLN A 470 15.99 15.57 16.53
CA GLN A 470 15.97 14.61 17.64
C GLN A 470 15.31 13.27 17.23
N VAL A 471 14.42 13.33 16.25
CA VAL A 471 13.61 12.18 15.79
C VAL A 471 14.29 11.42 14.67
N TYR A 472 14.87 12.14 13.70
CA TYR A 472 15.53 11.56 12.54
C TYR A 472 17.05 11.52 12.70
N ARG A 473 17.64 10.44 12.20
CA ARG A 473 19.08 10.28 12.04
C ARG A 473 19.41 10.07 10.58
N LYS A 474 20.61 10.47 10.19
CA LYS A 474 21.09 10.33 8.83
C LYS A 474 22.15 9.23 8.74
N VAL A 475 22.06 8.40 7.71
CA VAL A 475 23.14 7.53 7.28
C VAL A 475 23.69 8.07 5.96
N GLU A 476 25.01 8.18 5.88
CA GLU A 476 25.72 8.62 4.69
C GLU A 476 26.92 7.69 4.39
N PRO A 477 27.42 7.66 3.13
CA PRO A 477 28.56 6.85 2.78
C PRO A 477 29.80 7.23 3.59
N THR A 478 30.60 6.24 3.96
CA THR A 478 31.96 6.51 4.43
C THR A 478 32.83 6.90 3.24
N SER A 479 33.61 7.97 3.36
CA SER A 479 34.61 8.33 2.35
C SER A 479 35.61 7.18 2.19
N LEU A 480 35.61 6.50 1.05
CA LEU A 480 36.63 5.50 0.74
C LEU A 480 37.97 6.21 0.56
N GLN A 481 38.93 5.95 1.46
CA GLN A 481 40.27 6.55 1.45
C GLN A 481 41.07 6.28 0.16
N GLU A 482 40.63 5.35 -0.69
CA GLU A 482 41.30 4.99 -1.95
C GLU A 482 40.95 5.93 -3.13
N LEU A 483 40.07 6.92 -2.93
CA LEU A 483 39.67 7.92 -3.95
C LEU A 483 40.20 9.34 -3.69
N THR A 484 41.08 9.52 -2.71
CA THR A 484 41.88 10.74 -2.47
C THR A 484 43.33 10.51 -2.82
#